data_AF-A0A967IIK9-F1
#
_entry.id   AF-A0A967IIK9-F1
#
_cell.length_a   1.000
_cell.length_b   1.000
_cell.length_c   1.000
_cell.angle_alpha   90.00
_cell.angle_beta   90.00
_cell.angle_gamma   90.00
#
_symmetry.space_group_name_H-M   'P 1'
#
loop_
_entity.id
_entity.type
_entity.pdbx_description
1 polymer ?
#
loop_
_entity_poly.entity_id
_entity_poly.type
_entity_poly.pdbx_seq_one_letter_code
_entity_poly.pdbx_strand_id
1 'polypeptide(L)'
;EGQPVVNGFVYVYTEAESGLMGPSYGEAIRIEDDGTFRIDLPAGRFFLAARKRADGGRMGEPAAGDLNGTYPANPVEVISGQYHEVGDFALSRVDAATLQQRLAVGKFDQTGTRFEGQVVTRDGAPVEGIYVFAYLDSRMVGKPTHISDPTGSDGRYVLNLG
;
A
#
# COMPACT_ATOMS: atom_id res chain seq x y z
N GLU A 1 6.47 13.60 -17.20
CA GLU A 1 7.07 14.16 -18.44
C GLU A 1 7.39 13.06 -19.46
N GLY A 2 6.50 12.09 -19.71
CA GLY A 2 6.69 11.07 -20.77
C GLY A 2 7.96 10.19 -20.68
N GLN A 3 8.82 10.38 -19.67
CA GLN A 3 10.05 9.62 -19.50
C GLN A 3 9.78 8.28 -18.81
N PRO A 4 10.52 7.22 -19.19
CA PRO A 4 10.52 5.95 -18.49
C PRO A 4 10.79 6.09 -16.99
N VAL A 5 10.05 5.33 -16.18
CA VAL A 5 10.21 5.33 -14.72
C VAL A 5 11.20 4.24 -14.33
N VAL A 6 12.46 4.61 -14.16
CA VAL A 6 13.51 3.70 -13.68
C VAL A 6 13.39 3.46 -12.17
N ASN A 7 13.71 2.25 -11.70
CA ASN A 7 13.63 1.84 -10.29
C ASN A 7 12.22 1.95 -9.67
N GLY A 8 11.17 1.96 -10.49
CA GLY A 8 9.80 1.78 -10.02
C GLY A 8 9.45 0.30 -9.85
N PHE A 9 8.29 0.05 -9.24
CA PHE A 9 7.71 -1.28 -9.12
C PHE A 9 6.26 -1.25 -9.59
N VAL A 10 5.85 -2.29 -10.31
CA VAL A 10 4.44 -2.61 -10.57
C VAL A 10 3.99 -3.63 -9.54
N TYR A 11 2.82 -3.42 -8.97
CA TYR A 11 2.22 -4.21 -7.91
C TYR A 11 0.92 -4.83 -8.39
N VAL A 12 0.77 -6.13 -8.16
CA VAL A 12 -0.41 -6.90 -8.55
C VAL A 12 -1.24 -7.25 -7.32
N TYR A 13 -2.52 -6.88 -7.36
CA TYR A 13 -3.49 -7.17 -6.31
C TYR A 13 -4.61 -8.05 -6.87
N THR A 14 -5.17 -8.92 -6.03
CA THR A 14 -6.33 -9.77 -6.38
C THR A 14 -7.67 -9.14 -6.01
N GLU A 15 -7.68 -8.02 -5.27
CA GLU A 15 -8.88 -7.38 -4.73
C GLU A 15 -8.81 -5.85 -4.82
N ALA A 16 -9.94 -5.20 -5.16
CA ALA A 16 -10.05 -3.75 -5.32
C ALA A 16 -10.14 -2.98 -3.99
N GLU A 17 -10.74 -3.60 -2.98
CA GLU A 17 -11.38 -2.92 -1.84
C GLU A 17 -10.40 -2.24 -0.88
N SER A 18 -9.09 -2.52 -1.04
CA SER A 18 -8.02 -1.98 -0.19
C SER A 18 -7.49 -0.60 -0.62
N GLY A 19 -8.02 0.00 -1.69
CA GLY A 19 -7.39 1.17 -2.32
C GLY A 19 -6.00 0.85 -2.89
N LEU A 20 -5.74 -0.43 -3.16
CA LEU A 20 -4.48 -1.00 -3.63
C LEU A 20 -3.32 -0.75 -2.67
N MET A 21 -3.53 -0.90 -1.36
CA MET A 21 -2.52 -0.73 -0.32
C MET A 21 -2.42 -2.03 0.52
N GLY A 22 -1.23 -2.34 1.04
CA GLY A 22 -1.00 -3.53 1.90
C GLY A 22 -0.61 -4.82 1.14
N PRO A 23 -0.32 -5.93 1.87
CA PRO A 23 0.40 -7.11 1.35
C PRO A 23 -0.40 -8.12 0.54
N SER A 24 -1.56 -7.77 -0.04
CA SER A 24 -2.15 -8.59 -1.12
C SER A 24 -1.36 -8.34 -2.40
N TYR A 25 -0.07 -8.68 -2.35
CA TYR A 25 0.79 -8.72 -3.51
C TYR A 25 0.72 -10.15 -4.03
N GLY A 26 -0.06 -10.36 -5.10
CA GLY A 26 0.18 -11.53 -5.93
C GLY A 26 1.65 -11.54 -6.38
N GLU A 27 2.16 -10.35 -6.73
CA GLU A 27 3.57 -10.11 -7.03
C GLU A 27 3.88 -8.60 -7.01
N ALA A 28 5.17 -8.24 -6.92
CA ALA A 28 5.62 -6.92 -7.36
C ALA A 28 6.93 -7.03 -8.13
N ILE A 29 6.99 -6.34 -9.27
CA ILE A 29 8.06 -6.50 -10.25
C ILE A 29 8.71 -5.16 -10.50
N ARG A 30 10.04 -5.18 -10.56
CA ARG A 30 10.83 -4.00 -10.85
C ARG A 30 10.61 -3.60 -12.31
N ILE A 31 10.44 -2.31 -12.54
CA ILE A 31 10.40 -1.74 -13.89
C ILE A 31 11.84 -1.71 -14.42
N GLU A 32 12.02 -2.18 -15.65
CA GLU A 32 13.31 -2.17 -16.35
C GLU A 32 13.77 -0.73 -16.64
N ASP A 33 15.04 -0.58 -16.98
CA ASP A 33 15.64 0.75 -17.18
C ASP A 33 15.05 1.49 -18.41
N ASP A 34 14.40 0.75 -19.33
CA ASP A 34 13.66 1.30 -20.47
C ASP A 34 12.18 1.61 -20.17
N GLY A 35 11.73 1.38 -18.92
CA GLY A 35 10.36 1.61 -18.49
C GLY A 35 9.40 0.45 -18.72
N THR A 36 9.87 -0.65 -19.32
CA THR A 36 9.05 -1.83 -19.56
C THR A 36 8.96 -2.72 -18.31
N PHE A 37 7.91 -3.56 -18.27
CA PHE A 37 7.75 -4.61 -17.28
C PHE A 37 6.96 -5.77 -17.89
N ARG A 38 7.18 -6.98 -17.38
CA ARG A 38 6.43 -8.18 -17.76
C ARG A 38 6.10 -8.97 -16.51
N ILE A 39 4.87 -9.49 -16.44
CA ILE A 39 4.38 -10.25 -15.30
C ILE A 39 3.71 -11.52 -15.81
N ASP A 40 4.13 -12.66 -15.29
CA ASP A 40 3.51 -13.95 -15.59
C ASP A 40 2.50 -14.27 -14.50
N LEU A 41 1.20 -14.15 -14.81
CA LEU A 41 0.10 -14.37 -13.85
C LEU A 41 -0.71 -15.61 -14.23
N PRO A 42 -1.28 -16.33 -13.24
CA PRO A 42 -2.34 -17.31 -13.53
C PRO A 42 -3.58 -16.60 -14.09
N ALA A 43 -4.44 -17.35 -14.77
CA ALA A 43 -5.72 -16.82 -15.22
C ALA A 43 -6.53 -16.29 -14.02
N GLY A 44 -7.10 -15.10 -14.15
CA GLY A 44 -7.77 -14.44 -13.03
C GLY A 44 -8.04 -12.95 -13.26
N ARG A 45 -8.56 -12.30 -12.22
CA ARG A 45 -8.88 -10.87 -12.20
C ARG A 45 -7.92 -10.15 -11.25
N PHE A 46 -7.21 -9.17 -11.76
CA PHE A 46 -6.16 -8.45 -11.02
C PHE A 46 -6.35 -6.94 -11.07
N PHE A 47 -5.69 -6.26 -10.15
CA PHE A 47 -5.60 -4.81 -10.11
C PHE A 47 -4.14 -4.42 -10.04
N LEU A 48 -3.75 -3.44 -10.85
CA LEU A 48 -2.37 -2.99 -10.96
C LEU A 48 -2.19 -1.59 -10.35
N ALA A 49 -1.15 -1.43 -9.54
CA ALA A 49 -0.64 -0.13 -9.12
C ALA A 49 0.84 -0.04 -9.49
N ALA A 50 1.37 1.14 -9.73
CA ALA A 50 2.80 1.34 -9.94
C ALA A 50 3.32 2.45 -9.02
N ARG A 51 4.53 2.26 -8.48
CA ARG A 51 5.14 3.21 -7.53
C ARG A 51 6.64 3.29 -7.72
N LYS A 52 7.17 4.50 -7.56
CA LYS A 52 8.61 4.72 -7.39
C LYS A 52 8.81 5.56 -6.14
N ARG A 53 9.47 4.96 -5.15
CA ARG A 53 9.81 5.65 -3.91
C ARG A 53 11.20 6.29 -4.01
N ALA A 54 11.37 7.43 -3.35
CA ALA A 54 12.65 8.12 -3.31
C ALA A 54 13.73 7.32 -2.58
N ASP A 55 13.35 6.53 -1.58
CA ASP A 55 14.25 5.64 -0.82
C ASP A 55 14.57 4.32 -1.56
N GLY A 56 13.99 4.09 -2.74
CA GLY A 56 14.10 2.83 -3.48
C GLY A 56 13.36 1.66 -2.84
N GLY A 57 12.61 1.90 -1.77
CA GLY A 57 11.88 0.92 -1.01
C GLY A 57 10.71 0.32 -1.79
N ARG A 58 10.49 -0.98 -1.60
CA ARG A 58 9.37 -1.72 -2.18
C ARG A 58 8.10 -1.65 -1.33
N MET A 59 8.22 -1.36 -0.04
CA MET A 59 7.15 -1.46 0.96
C MET A 59 6.83 -0.09 1.58
N GLY A 60 5.70 0.02 2.27
CA GLY A 60 5.25 1.24 2.94
C GLY A 60 4.34 2.13 2.09
N GLU A 61 3.67 3.08 2.74
CA GLU A 61 2.85 4.07 2.04
C GLU A 61 3.74 5.03 1.21
N PRO A 62 3.31 5.47 0.02
CA PRO A 62 4.03 6.50 -0.73
C PRO A 62 4.15 7.80 0.07
N ALA A 63 5.36 8.36 0.14
CA ALA A 63 5.64 9.64 0.75
C ALA A 63 5.50 10.79 -0.25
N ALA A 64 5.45 12.02 0.26
CA ALA A 64 5.48 13.21 -0.59
C ALA A 64 6.73 13.21 -1.48
N GLY A 65 6.55 13.46 -2.77
CA GLY A 65 7.63 13.45 -3.77
C GLY A 65 7.85 12.10 -4.46
N ASP A 66 7.30 11.00 -3.95
CA ASP A 66 7.26 9.71 -4.64
C ASP A 66 6.40 9.79 -5.91
N LEU A 67 6.53 8.81 -6.80
CA LEU A 67 5.60 8.61 -7.90
C LEU A 67 4.65 7.46 -7.55
N ASN A 68 3.34 7.66 -7.79
CA ASN A 68 2.30 6.67 -7.53
C ASN A 68 1.22 6.75 -8.60
N GLY A 69 0.66 5.61 -8.99
CA GLY A 69 -0.42 5.53 -9.97
C GLY A 69 -1.20 4.23 -9.86
N THR A 70 -2.50 4.33 -10.14
CA THR A 70 -3.41 3.18 -10.30
C THR A 70 -3.64 2.99 -11.79
N TYR A 71 -3.59 1.74 -12.26
CA TYR A 71 -3.80 1.46 -13.68
C TYR A 71 -5.25 1.82 -14.06
N PRO A 72 -5.47 2.67 -15.07
CA PRO A 72 -6.78 3.24 -15.35
C PRO A 72 -7.80 2.22 -15.85
N ALA A 73 -7.36 1.15 -16.51
CA ALA A 73 -8.22 0.07 -16.98
C ALA A 73 -8.26 -1.11 -15.99
N ASN A 74 -8.05 -0.85 -14.70
CA ASN A 74 -8.33 -1.83 -13.66
C ASN A 74 -9.85 -2.10 -13.56
N PRO A 75 -10.27 -3.36 -13.32
CA PRO A 75 -9.45 -4.57 -13.22
C PRO A 75 -8.91 -5.06 -14.56
N VAL A 76 -7.77 -5.75 -14.54
CA VAL A 76 -7.22 -6.49 -15.68
C VAL A 76 -7.65 -7.96 -15.58
N GLU A 77 -8.30 -8.48 -16.61
CA GLU A 77 -8.57 -9.91 -16.76
C GLU A 77 -7.41 -10.58 -17.48
N VAL A 78 -6.86 -11.64 -16.90
CA VAL A 78 -5.80 -12.46 -17.49
C VAL A 78 -6.38 -13.80 -17.90
N ILE A 79 -6.21 -14.13 -19.18
CA ILE A 79 -6.62 -15.40 -19.76
C ILE A 79 -5.39 -16.29 -19.96
N SER A 80 -5.52 -17.58 -19.66
CA SER A 80 -4.41 -18.54 -19.79
C SER A 80 -3.87 -18.58 -21.23
N GLY A 81 -2.54 -18.53 -21.36
CA GLY A 81 -1.85 -18.63 -22.64
C GLY A 81 -1.88 -17.36 -23.50
N GLN A 82 -2.36 -16.23 -22.98
CA GLN A 82 -2.39 -14.95 -23.69
C GLN A 82 -1.57 -13.89 -22.95
N TYR A 83 -0.91 -13.04 -23.72
CA TYR A 83 -0.32 -11.80 -23.21
C TYR A 83 -1.29 -10.65 -23.45
N HIS A 84 -1.57 -9.88 -22.40
CA HIS A 84 -2.34 -8.65 -22.48
C HIS A 84 -1.40 -7.45 -22.41
N GLU A 85 -1.39 -6.64 -23.45
CA GLU A 85 -0.67 -5.37 -23.47
C GLU A 85 -1.49 -4.32 -22.72
N VAL A 86 -0.90 -3.75 -21.66
CA VAL A 86 -1.55 -2.75 -20.80
C VAL A 86 -1.23 -1.31 -21.20
N GLY A 87 -0.42 -1.10 -22.24
CA GLY A 87 -0.03 0.22 -22.73
C GLY A 87 0.66 1.09 -21.65
N ASP A 88 0.53 2.41 -21.80
CA ASP A 88 1.21 3.38 -20.93
C ASP A 88 0.60 3.42 -19.52
N PHE A 89 1.42 3.15 -18.51
CA PHE A 89 1.05 3.31 -17.11
C PHE A 89 1.56 4.65 -16.56
N ALA A 90 0.71 5.68 -16.61
CA ALA A 90 1.04 7.00 -16.09
C ALA A 90 1.18 7.02 -14.55
N LEU A 91 2.28 7.61 -14.07
CA LEU A 91 2.50 7.89 -12.66
C LEU A 91 2.46 9.39 -12.38
N SER A 92 1.85 9.74 -11.24
CA SER A 92 1.78 11.11 -10.74
C SER A 92 2.63 11.26 -9.48
N ARG A 93 3.21 12.45 -9.32
CA ARG A 93 3.94 12.78 -8.09
C ARG A 93 2.95 12.90 -6.93
N VAL A 94 3.29 12.30 -5.80
CA VAL A 94 2.53 12.44 -4.55
C VAL A 94 2.73 13.86 -4.02
N ASP A 95 1.66 14.65 -4.02
CA ASP A 95 1.66 16.01 -3.53
C ASP A 95 1.65 16.06 -1.99
N ALA A 96 2.51 16.91 -1.43
CA ALA A 96 2.69 17.03 0.01
C ALA A 96 1.45 17.58 0.70
N ALA A 97 0.79 18.58 0.11
CA ALA A 97 -0.40 19.20 0.71
C ALA A 97 -1.58 18.22 0.70
N THR A 98 -1.77 17.49 -0.39
CA THR A 98 -2.78 16.44 -0.53
C THR A 98 -2.53 15.30 0.47
N LEU A 99 -1.27 14.87 0.61
CA LEU A 99 -0.89 13.84 1.60
C LEU A 99 -1.18 14.33 3.03
N GLN A 100 -0.78 15.55 3.37
CA GLN A 100 -1.04 16.15 4.68
C GLN A 100 -2.53 16.30 4.97
N GLN A 101 -3.33 16.75 4.00
CA GLN A 101 -4.78 16.77 4.14
C GLN A 101 -5.36 15.38 4.37
N ARG A 102 -4.87 14.36 3.66
CA ARG A 102 -5.31 12.96 3.84
C ARG A 102 -4.87 12.35 5.17
N LEU A 103 -3.77 12.83 5.75
CA LEU A 103 -3.30 12.45 7.08
C LEU A 103 -4.05 13.21 8.18
N ALA A 104 -4.42 14.48 7.93
CA ALA A 104 -5.13 15.36 8.86
C ALA A 104 -6.63 15.06 8.93
N VAL A 105 -7.23 14.56 7.86
CA VAL A 105 -8.46 13.77 7.94
C VAL A 105 -8.05 12.49 8.66
N GLY A 106 -8.12 12.52 10.00
CA GLY A 106 -7.63 11.45 10.87
C GLY A 106 -8.05 10.09 10.32
N LYS A 107 -7.12 9.12 10.34
CA LYS A 107 -7.28 7.87 9.60
C LYS A 107 -8.57 7.10 9.99
N PHE A 108 -9.20 7.40 11.13
CA PHE A 108 -10.47 6.83 11.58
C PHE A 108 -11.26 7.82 12.44
N ASP A 109 -12.58 7.79 12.29
CA ASP A 109 -13.50 8.43 13.23
C ASP A 109 -13.32 7.82 14.63
N GLN A 110 -13.43 8.63 15.68
CA GLN A 110 -13.54 8.11 17.03
C GLN A 110 -14.84 7.31 17.13
N THR A 111 -14.73 6.02 17.44
CA THR A 111 -15.90 5.14 17.59
C THR A 111 -16.07 4.71 19.04
N GLY A 112 -17.26 4.19 19.37
CA GLY A 112 -17.55 3.66 20.69
C GLY A 112 -16.81 2.37 21.05
N THR A 113 -16.20 1.71 20.06
CA THR A 113 -15.53 0.41 20.21
C THR A 113 -14.04 0.55 19.88
N ARG A 114 -13.15 0.19 20.80
CA ARG A 114 -11.70 0.29 20.59
C ARG A 114 -10.90 -0.78 21.32
N PHE A 115 -9.72 -1.10 20.80
CA PHE A 115 -8.68 -1.80 21.53
C PHE A 115 -7.66 -0.81 22.08
N GLU A 116 -7.22 -1.04 23.30
CA GLU A 116 -6.15 -0.27 23.94
C GLU A 116 -5.11 -1.24 24.50
N GLY A 117 -3.85 -0.84 24.46
CA GLY A 117 -2.78 -1.67 24.99
C GLY A 117 -1.44 -0.95 25.01
N GLN A 118 -0.38 -1.71 25.26
CA GLN A 118 0.99 -1.23 25.30
C GLN A 118 1.88 -2.17 24.49
N VAL A 119 2.65 -1.62 23.54
CA VAL A 119 3.68 -2.35 22.82
C VAL A 119 4.96 -2.29 23.63
N VAL A 120 5.47 -3.48 23.99
CA VAL A 120 6.69 -3.64 24.77
C VAL A 120 7.66 -4.61 24.08
N THR A 121 8.95 -4.44 24.35
CA THR A 121 9.98 -5.43 24.04
C THR A 121 9.79 -6.70 24.89
N ARG A 122 10.57 -7.75 24.59
CA ARG A 122 10.59 -8.99 25.39
C ARG A 122 10.89 -8.74 26.88
N ASP A 123 11.67 -7.70 27.18
CA ASP A 123 12.07 -7.35 28.55
C ASP A 123 11.09 -6.38 29.23
N GLY A 124 9.98 -6.04 28.56
CA GLY A 124 8.91 -5.19 29.10
C GLY A 124 9.09 -3.69 28.88
N ALA A 125 10.17 -3.25 28.23
CA ALA A 125 10.37 -1.83 27.92
C ALA A 125 9.41 -1.35 26.81
N PRO A 126 8.76 -0.18 26.94
CA PRO A 126 7.84 0.36 25.93
C PRO A 126 8.56 0.68 24.62
N VAL A 127 7.84 0.56 23.50
CA VAL A 127 8.37 0.86 22.16
C VAL A 127 7.56 1.97 21.52
N GLU A 128 8.23 3.06 21.15
CA GLU A 128 7.66 4.22 20.46
C GLU A 128 7.61 4.01 18.93
N GLY A 129 6.66 4.65 18.27
CA GLY A 129 6.59 4.70 16.80
C GLY A 129 6.00 3.44 16.15
N ILE A 130 5.39 2.54 16.92
CA ILE A 130 4.81 1.30 16.41
C ILE A 130 3.34 1.52 16.08
N TYR A 131 2.93 1.05 14.91
CA TYR A 131 1.53 1.01 14.51
C TYR A 131 0.93 -0.37 14.81
N VAL A 132 -0.30 -0.40 15.31
CA VAL A 132 -1.10 -1.61 15.50
C VAL A 132 -2.15 -1.69 14.41
N PHE A 133 -2.31 -2.86 13.80
CA PHE A 133 -3.24 -3.12 12.71
C PHE A 133 -4.28 -4.16 13.10
N ALA A 134 -5.54 -3.95 12.70
CA ALA A 134 -6.58 -4.97 12.75
C ALA A 134 -7.05 -5.35 11.36
N TYR A 135 -7.27 -6.65 11.16
CA TYR A 135 -7.77 -7.25 9.95
C TYR A 135 -9.03 -8.05 10.27
N LEU A 136 -10.04 -7.96 9.42
CA LEU A 136 -11.20 -8.86 9.49
C LEU A 136 -10.88 -10.26 8.97
N ASP A 137 -9.92 -10.36 8.06
CA ASP A 137 -9.44 -11.63 7.50
C ASP A 137 -8.31 -12.20 8.34
N SER A 138 -8.44 -13.47 8.76
CA SER A 138 -7.45 -14.18 9.58
C SER A 138 -6.11 -14.42 8.85
N ARG A 139 -6.10 -14.32 7.52
CA ARG A 139 -4.87 -14.37 6.72
C ARG A 139 -4.02 -13.11 6.93
N MET A 140 -4.60 -12.03 7.45
CA MET A 140 -3.93 -10.74 7.71
C MET A 140 -3.24 -10.16 6.47
N VAL A 141 -3.91 -10.27 5.32
CA VAL A 141 -3.40 -9.84 4.01
C VAL A 141 -4.15 -8.59 3.54
N GLY A 142 -3.47 -7.64 2.90
CA GLY A 142 -4.08 -6.43 2.30
C GLY A 142 -4.11 -5.19 3.20
N LYS A 143 -4.92 -4.19 2.87
CA LYS A 143 -5.05 -2.98 3.71
C LYS A 143 -5.73 -3.38 5.02
N PRO A 144 -5.13 -3.08 6.19
CA PRO A 144 -5.80 -3.34 7.46
C PRO A 144 -7.12 -2.57 7.54
N THR A 145 -8.13 -3.19 8.13
CA THR A 145 -9.45 -2.58 8.38
C THR A 145 -9.32 -1.38 9.31
N HIS A 146 -8.43 -1.48 10.31
CA HIS A 146 -8.12 -0.40 11.24
C HIS A 146 -6.62 -0.30 11.46
N ILE A 147 -6.12 0.93 11.63
CA ILE A 147 -4.73 1.22 12.01
C ILE A 147 -4.72 2.26 13.14
N SER A 148 -3.90 2.05 14.16
CA SER A 148 -3.75 3.00 15.28
C SER A 148 -2.93 4.22 14.85
N ASP A 149 -2.89 5.24 15.70
CA ASP A 149 -1.76 6.17 15.69
C ASP A 149 -0.47 5.44 16.11
N PRO A 150 0.73 5.97 15.78
CA PRO A 150 1.98 5.39 16.27
C PRO A 150 2.01 5.45 17.80
N THR A 151 2.54 4.42 18.44
CA THR A 151 2.69 4.39 19.90
C THR A 151 3.52 5.57 20.40
N GLY A 152 3.10 6.17 21.51
CA GLY A 152 3.87 7.21 22.19
C GLY A 152 5.13 6.65 22.86
N SER A 153 5.91 7.51 23.52
CA SER A 153 7.10 7.11 24.28
C SER A 153 6.81 6.14 25.42
N ASP A 154 5.56 6.05 25.86
CA ASP A 154 5.07 5.08 26.83
C ASP A 154 4.61 3.76 26.20
N GLY A 155 4.74 3.61 24.88
CA GLY A 155 4.35 2.42 24.13
C GLY A 155 2.84 2.21 24.01
N ARG A 156 2.01 3.15 24.47
CA ARG A 156 0.55 2.97 24.44
C ARG A 156 -0.01 3.18 23.05
N TYR A 157 -1.03 2.38 22.71
CA TYR A 157 -1.81 2.55 21.49
C TYR A 157 -3.31 2.53 21.79
N VAL A 158 -4.07 3.20 20.92
CA VAL A 158 -5.52 3.10 20.81
C VAL A 158 -5.86 2.75 19.37
N LEU A 159 -6.65 1.71 19.17
CA LEU A 159 -7.13 1.27 17.87
C LEU A 159 -8.66 1.33 17.86
N ASN A 160 -9.21 2.33 17.19
CA ASN A 160 -10.67 2.48 17.06
C ASN A 160 -11.19 1.51 16.00
N LEU A 161 -12.28 0.81 16.31
CA LEU A 161 -12.96 -0.13 15.42
C LEU A 161 -14.26 0.54 14.98
N GLY A 162 -14.27 1.07 13.76
CA GLY A 162 -15.36 1.88 13.19
C GLY A 162 -15.74 1.47 11.79
#